data_AF-A0A519VV80-F1
#
_entry.id   AF-A0A519VV80-F1
#
_cell.length_a   1.000
_cell.length_b   1.000
_cell.length_c   1.000
_cell.angle_alpha   90.00
_cell.angle_beta   90.00
_cell.angle_gamma   90.00
#
_symmetry.space_group_name_H-M   'P 1'
#
loop_
_entity.id
_entity.type
_entity.pdbx_description
1 polymer ?
#
loop_
_entity_poly.entity_id
_entity_poly.type
_entity_poly.pdbx_seq_one_letter_code
_entity_poly.pdbx_strand_id
1 'polypeptide(L)' 'MDKPIKDLILIREANEEDPERKKEQPFFEKITKIGEIKNPFAREVGASVFLLEGAKIDVNKRIKQEIEEEKHDH' A
#
# COMPACT_ATOMS: atom_id res chain seq x y z
N MET A 1 -3.60 4.88 -17.94
CA MET A 1 -2.47 4.23 -17.23
C MET A 1 -1.74 3.39 -18.26
N ASP A 2 -0.79 4.02 -18.93
CA ASP A 2 -0.18 3.54 -20.18
C ASP A 2 1.29 3.17 -19.99
N LYS A 3 1.88 3.59 -18.87
CA LYS A 3 3.21 3.19 -18.42
C LYS A 3 3.09 2.15 -17.31
N PRO A 4 3.96 1.13 -17.27
CA PRO A 4 3.98 0.16 -16.18
C PRO A 4 4.37 0.87 -14.87
N ILE A 5 3.55 0.69 -13.83
CA ILE A 5 3.88 1.12 -12.48
C ILE A 5 4.75 0.03 -11.86
N LYS A 6 5.91 0.42 -11.34
CA LYS A 6 6.89 -0.51 -10.78
C LYS A 6 6.98 -0.42 -9.26
N ASP A 7 6.83 0.79 -8.73
CA ASP A 7 6.99 1.08 -7.31
C ASP A 7 5.73 1.78 -6.79
N LEU A 8 5.35 1.50 -5.54
CA LEU A 8 4.14 2.02 -4.90
C LEU A 8 4.45 2.55 -3.50
N ILE A 9 3.74 3.61 -3.12
CA ILE A 9 3.58 4.01 -1.72
C ILE A 9 2.25 3.47 -1.23
N LEU A 10 2.30 2.69 -0.16
CA LEU A 10 1.13 2.12 0.49
C LEU A 10 0.98 2.74 1.88
N ILE A 11 -0.23 3.23 2.19
CA ILE A 11 -0.58 3.78 3.51
C ILE A 11 -1.58 2.83 4.15
N ARG A 12 -1.33 2.43 5.39
CA ARG A 12 -2.21 1.54 6.16
C ARG A 12 -2.51 2.11 7.54
N GLU A 13 -3.70 1.81 8.03
CA GLU A 13 -4.11 2.15 9.39
C GLU A 13 -3.38 1.30 10.44
N ALA A 14 -3.47 1.71 11.71
CA ALA A 14 -2.74 1.09 12.81
C ALA A 14 -3.15 -0.36 13.11
N ASN A 15 -4.42 -0.71 12.87
CA ASN A 15 -5.00 -2.02 13.21
C ASN A 15 -5.11 -2.96 12.01
N GLU A 16 -4.21 -2.78 11.04
CA GLU A 16 -4.15 -3.58 9.84
C GLU A 16 -3.76 -5.05 10.13
N GLU A 17 -4.50 -6.00 9.56
CA GLU A 17 -4.37 -7.44 9.87
C GLU A 17 -3.05 -8.06 9.39
N ASP A 18 -2.37 -7.44 8.43
CA ASP A 18 -1.10 -7.93 7.87
C ASP A 18 0.05 -6.92 8.04
N PRO A 19 0.51 -6.63 9.26
CA PRO A 19 1.52 -5.58 9.49
C PRO A 19 2.86 -5.85 8.79
N GLU A 20 3.16 -7.10 8.46
CA GLU A 20 4.38 -7.54 7.76
C GLU A 20 4.23 -7.56 6.23
N ARG A 21 3.04 -7.22 5.70
CA ARG A 21 2.74 -7.17 4.26
C ARG A 21 2.98 -8.50 3.55
N LYS A 22 2.69 -9.62 4.22
CA LYS A 22 2.84 -10.99 3.67
C LYS A 22 2.04 -11.18 2.38
N LYS A 23 0.88 -10.51 2.25
CA LYS A 23 0.06 -10.53 1.04
C LYS A 23 0.79 -9.90 -0.13
N GLU A 24 1.54 -8.81 0.08
CA GLU A 24 2.23 -8.08 -0.98
C GLU A 24 3.66 -8.58 -1.27
N GLN A 25 4.34 -9.19 -0.29
CA GLN A 25 5.69 -9.75 -0.44
C GLN A 25 5.94 -10.57 -1.72
N PRO A 26 5.06 -11.50 -2.16
CA PRO A 26 5.31 -12.28 -3.37
C PRO A 26 5.28 -11.43 -4.66
N PHE A 27 4.65 -10.26 -4.64
CA PHE A 27 4.46 -9.42 -5.83
C PHE A 27 5.53 -8.35 -6.01
N PHE A 28 6.36 -8.09 -5.00
CA PHE A 28 7.39 -7.06 -5.03
C PHE A 28 8.76 -7.64 -4.72
N GLU A 29 9.82 -7.00 -5.21
CA GLU A 29 11.20 -7.36 -4.88
C GLU A 29 11.53 -6.99 -3.44
N LYS A 30 11.06 -5.82 -2.99
CA LYS A 30 11.35 -5.29 -1.67
C LYS A 30 10.17 -4.50 -1.12
N ILE A 31 9.91 -4.67 0.18
CA ILE A 31 8.92 -3.90 0.92
C ILE A 31 9.61 -3.31 2.14
N THR A 32 9.49 -1.99 2.31
CA THR A 32 10.13 -1.26 3.42
C THR A 32 9.10 -0.38 4.12
N LYS A 33 8.96 -0.50 5.44
CA LYS A 33 8.23 0.49 6.24
C LYS A 33 9.08 1.75 6.35
N ILE A 34 8.65 2.82 5.71
CA ILE A 34 9.40 4.09 5.61
C ILE A 34 8.89 5.16 6.59
N GLY A 35 7.74 4.94 7.22
CA GLY A 35 7.18 5.88 8.19
C GLY A 35 6.06 5.31 9.04
N GLU A 36 5.78 5.98 10.16
CA GLU A 36 4.67 5.70 11.07
C GLU A 36 4.30 6.97 11.85
N ILE A 37 3.01 7.21 12.07
CA ILE A 37 2.53 8.27 12.95
C ILE A 37 2.65 7.80 14.41
N LYS A 38 3.60 8.36 15.15
CA LYS A 38 3.89 7.97 16.54
C LYS A 38 3.28 8.86 17.61
N ASN A 39 2.71 10.00 17.23
CA ASN A 39 2.13 10.94 18.19
C ASN A 39 0.85 10.33 18.78
N PRO A 40 0.77 10.06 20.09
CA PRO A 40 -0.42 9.46 20.72
C PRO A 40 -1.65 10.36 20.66
N PHE A 41 -1.48 11.67 20.41
CA PHE A 41 -2.59 12.61 20.26
C PHE A 41 -3.02 12.80 18.79
N ALA A 42 -2.40 12.10 17.84
CA ALA A 42 -2.81 12.14 16.43
C ALA A 42 -4.05 11.26 16.23
N ARG A 43 -4.99 11.73 15.39
CA ARG A 43 -6.20 10.97 15.01
C ARG A 43 -5.85 9.60 14.43
N GLU A 44 -4.82 9.56 13.59
CA GLU A 44 -4.36 8.36 12.87
C GLU A 44 -3.08 7.77 13.50
N VAL A 45 -2.95 7.79 14.83
CA VAL A 45 -1.80 7.19 15.52
C VAL A 45 -1.63 5.72 15.11
N GLY A 46 -0.40 5.33 14.77
CA GLY A 46 -0.04 3.99 14.29
C GLY A 46 -0.18 3.78 12.77
N ALA A 47 -0.81 4.73 12.05
CA ALA A 47 -0.84 4.66 10.60
C ALA A 47 0.58 4.63 10.02
N SER A 48 0.80 3.72 9.08
CA SER A 48 2.12 3.33 8.59
C SER A 48 2.24 3.55 7.09
N VAL A 49 3.43 3.98 6.65
CA VAL A 49 3.75 4.20 5.23
C VAL A 49 4.79 3.18 4.80
N PHE A 50 4.52 2.49 3.71
CA PHE A 50 5.39 1.48 3.11
C PHE A 50 5.79 1.86 1.69
N LEU A 51 7.04 1.58 1.34
CA LEU A 51 7.54 1.61 -0.03
C LEU A 51 7.64 0.18 -0.54
N LEU A 52 6.92 -0.11 -1.61
CA LEU A 52 6.92 -1.39 -2.31
C LEU A 52 7.67 -1.19 -3.64
N GLU A 53 8.81 -1.85 -3.80
CA GLU A 53 9.73 -1.65 -4.92
C GLU A 53 9.77 -2.91 -5.81
N GLY A 54 9.85 -2.70 -7.12
CA GLY A 54 10.10 -3.77 -8.07
C GLY A 54 8.92 -4.73 -8.22
N ALA A 55 7.77 -4.24 -8.70
CA ALA A 55 6.63 -5.09 -9.04
C ALA A 55 7.02 -6.22 -10.01
N LYS A 56 6.75 -7.47 -9.61
CA LYS A 56 6.98 -8.71 -10.37
C LYS A 56 5.80 -9.09 -11.27
N ILE A 57 4.66 -8.41 -11.09
CA ILE A 57 3.41 -8.61 -11.83
C ILE A 57 2.90 -7.29 -12.41
N ASP A 58 1.95 -7.35 -13.35
CA ASP A 58 1.24 -6.17 -13.86
C ASP A 58 0.26 -5.62 -12.80
N VAL A 59 0.76 -4.68 -11.98
CA VAL A 59 -0.02 -4.03 -10.92
C VAL A 59 -1.03 -3.01 -11.44
N ASN A 60 -0.89 -2.54 -12.70
CA ASN A 60 -1.78 -1.53 -13.26
C ASN A 60 -3.24 -2.01 -13.31
N LYS A 61 -3.45 -3.31 -13.56
CA LYS A 61 -4.81 -3.89 -13.58
C LYS A 61 -5.45 -3.84 -12.21
N ARG A 62 -4.70 -4.19 -11.17
CA ARG A 62 -5.19 -4.20 -9.79
C ARG A 62 -5.52 -2.79 -9.30
N ILE A 63 -4.64 -1.83 -9.55
CA ILE A 63 -4.86 -0.43 -9.18
C ILE A 63 -6.10 0.14 -9.91
N LYS A 64 -6.30 -0.21 -11.18
CA LYS A 64 -7.51 0.20 -11.90
C LYS A 64 -8.78 -0.37 -11.25
N GLN A 65 -8.76 -1.63 -10.81
CA GLN A 65 -9.90 -2.22 -10.12
C GLN A 65 -10.19 -1.49 -8.82
N GLU A 66 -9.17 -1.26 -7.98
CA GLU A 66 -9.32 -0.52 -6.72
C GLU A 66 -9.88 0.90 -6.96
N ILE A 67 -9.40 1.63 -7.97
CA ILE A 67 -9.95 2.95 -8.34
C ILE A 67 -11.43 2.89 -8.72
N GLU A 68 -11.86 1.85 -9.43
CA GLU A 68 -13.27 1.71 -9.84
C GLU A 68 -14.18 1.25 -8.68
N GLU A 69 -13.66 0.46 -7.74
CA GLU A 69 -14.38 0.09 -6.52
C GLU A 69 -14.62 1.32 -5.63
N GLU A 70 -13.58 2.12 -5.37
CA GLU A 70 -13.67 3.34 -4.56
C GLU A 70 -14.59 4.41 -5.16
N LYS A 71 -14.72 4.47 -6.49
CA LYS A 71 -15.66 5.38 -7.17
C LYS A 71 -17.12 5.04 -6.93
N HIS A 72 -17.43 3.79 -6.62
CA HIS A 72 -18.79 3.30 -6.43
C HIS A 72 -19.16 3.08 -4.95
N ASP A 73 -18.20 3.24 -4.03
CA ASP A 73 -18.43 3.10 -2.59
C ASP A 73 -19.06 4.37 -1.94
N HIS A 74 -19.71 5.21 -2.76
CA HIS A 74 -20.32 6.49 -2.38
C HIS A 74 -21.64 6.79 -3.11
#